data_AF-A0A4V2YMU7-F1
#
_entry.id   AF-A0A4V2YMU7-F1
#
_cell.length_a   1.000
_cell.length_b   1.000
_cell.length_c   1.000
_cell.angle_alpha   90.00
_cell.angle_beta   90.00
_cell.angle_gamma   90.00
#
_symmetry.space_group_name_H-M   'P 1'
#
loop_
_entity.id
_entity.type
_entity.pdbx_description
1 polymer ?
#
loop_
_entity_poly.entity_id
_entity_poly.type
_entity_poly.pdbx_seq_one_letter_code
_entity_poly.pdbx_strand_id
1 'polypeptide(L)'
;MGPTEQLRMVKKLADLDGMHVVVIGAPVPIQKQERARAKCLTNLVVELHGFGVDTLLLEARSANLNRRDVRTVTAARQNLLPARARFHVDHCSGAVEPLLWAANAIAGICRAARLGRSKYRDMLADRVYDVEIDTGC
;
A
#
# COMPACT_ATOMS: atom_id res chain seq x y z
N MET A 1 8.28 9.53 17.64
CA MET A 1 7.73 10.68 16.89
C MET A 1 6.69 11.36 17.76
N GLY A 2 6.86 12.64 18.06
CA GLY A 2 5.91 13.39 18.91
C GLY A 2 4.64 13.81 18.13
N PRO A 3 3.54 14.21 18.81
CA PRO A 3 2.30 14.63 18.15
C PRO A 3 2.49 15.80 17.14
N THR A 4 3.36 16.76 17.45
CA THR A 4 3.66 17.92 16.57
C THR A 4 4.40 17.51 15.30
N GLU A 5 5.25 16.50 15.40
CA GLU A 5 6.04 15.98 14.27
C GLU A 5 5.15 15.17 13.31
N GLN A 6 4.23 14.37 13.86
CA GLN A 6 3.20 13.69 13.07
C GLN A 6 2.31 14.69 12.31
N LEU A 7 1.86 15.77 12.95
CA LEU A 7 1.06 16.79 12.28
C LEU A 7 1.80 17.45 11.11
N ARG A 8 3.09 17.77 11.29
CA ARG A 8 3.91 18.37 10.23
C ARG A 8 4.09 17.40 9.06
N MET A 9 4.31 16.11 9.35
CA MET A 9 4.37 15.05 8.35
C MET A 9 3.06 14.97 7.55
N VAL A 10 1.91 14.89 8.22
CA VAL A 10 0.60 14.76 7.56
C VAL A 10 0.31 15.95 6.65
N LYS A 11 0.65 17.17 7.08
CA LYS A 11 0.53 18.35 6.22
C LYS A 11 1.37 18.22 4.95
N LYS A 12 2.65 17.84 5.08
CA LYS A 12 3.51 17.61 3.92
C LYS A 12 2.97 16.52 2.99
N LEU A 13 2.39 15.44 3.54
CA LEU A 13 1.77 14.38 2.75
C LEU A 13 0.52 14.89 2.02
N ALA A 14 -0.30 15.73 2.67
CA ALA A 14 -1.46 16.36 2.05
C ALA A 14 -1.07 17.35 0.94
N ASP A 15 0.12 17.95 1.04
CA ASP A 15 0.67 18.88 0.03
C ASP A 15 1.33 18.15 -1.14
N LEU A 16 1.59 16.83 -1.04
CA LEU A 16 2.07 16.05 -2.19
C LEU A 16 0.95 15.96 -3.22
N ASP A 17 1.23 16.44 -4.42
CA ASP A 17 0.33 16.27 -5.56
C ASP A 17 0.37 14.80 -5.98
N GLY A 18 -0.64 14.04 -5.58
CA GLY A 18 -0.72 12.61 -5.79
C GLY A 18 -1.94 11.98 -5.14
N MET A 19 -2.39 10.88 -5.74
CA MET A 19 -3.45 10.04 -5.20
C MET A 19 -2.84 8.88 -4.43
N HIS A 20 -3.35 8.64 -3.22
CA HIS A 20 -2.88 7.57 -2.36
C HIS A 20 -3.86 6.40 -2.41
N VAL A 21 -3.46 5.31 -3.06
CA VAL A 21 -4.24 4.07 -3.13
C VAL A 21 -3.82 3.15 -2.00
N VAL A 22 -4.77 2.75 -1.15
CA VAL A 22 -4.50 1.93 0.03
C VAL A 22 -5.42 0.71 0.05
N VAL A 23 -4.86 -0.50 0.04
CA VAL A 23 -5.65 -1.72 0.25
C VAL A 23 -5.54 -2.17 1.70
N ILE A 24 -6.69 -2.32 2.37
CA ILE A 24 -6.75 -2.67 3.78
C ILE A 24 -7.40 -4.04 3.94
N GLY A 25 -6.59 -5.02 4.31
CA GLY A 25 -7.04 -6.36 4.68
C GLY A 25 -7.37 -6.45 6.17
N ALA A 26 -8.60 -6.84 6.50
CA ALA A 26 -9.01 -7.17 7.87
C ALA A 26 -10.13 -8.25 7.86
N PRO A 27 -10.24 -9.09 8.91
CA PRO A 27 -9.30 -9.28 10.02
C PRO A 27 -8.00 -9.97 9.56
N VAL A 28 -6.94 -9.97 10.37
CA VAL A 28 -5.68 -10.67 10.06
C VAL A 28 -5.12 -11.38 11.30
N PRO A 29 -5.23 -12.71 11.40
CA PRO A 29 -4.52 -13.50 12.40
C PRO A 29 -2.99 -13.37 12.26
N ILE A 30 -2.26 -13.40 13.37
CA ILE A 30 -0.79 -13.24 13.41
C ILE A 30 -0.09 -14.26 12.50
N GLN A 31 -0.59 -15.49 12.43
CA GLN A 31 0.00 -16.57 11.64
C GLN A 31 -0.26 -16.43 10.12
N LYS A 32 -1.20 -15.55 9.73
CA LYS A 32 -1.63 -15.39 8.33
C LYS A 32 -1.23 -14.04 7.72
N GLN A 33 -0.31 -13.30 8.35
CA GLN A 33 0.15 -11.99 7.89
C GLN A 33 0.63 -11.99 6.43
N GLU A 34 1.49 -12.94 6.04
CA GLU A 34 1.98 -13.00 4.66
C GLU A 34 0.91 -13.42 3.64
N ARG A 35 -0.13 -14.16 4.08
CA ARG A 35 -1.29 -14.51 3.24
C ARG A 35 -2.18 -13.29 3.05
N ALA A 36 -2.47 -12.55 4.12
CA ALA A 36 -3.20 -11.29 4.06
C ALA A 36 -2.47 -10.26 3.20
N ARG A 37 -1.15 -10.12 3.36
CA ARG A 37 -0.31 -9.28 2.50
C ARG A 37 -0.45 -9.64 1.03
N ALA A 38 -0.37 -10.94 0.69
CA ALA A 38 -0.51 -11.38 -0.69
C ALA A 38 -1.89 -10.98 -1.26
N LYS A 39 -2.98 -11.15 -0.49
CA LYS A 39 -4.31 -10.70 -0.90
C LYS A 39 -4.38 -9.19 -1.11
N CYS A 40 -3.83 -8.39 -0.19
CA CYS A 40 -3.81 -6.94 -0.35
C CYS A 40 -3.01 -6.53 -1.59
N LEU A 41 -1.84 -7.14 -1.80
CA LEU A 41 -0.98 -6.84 -2.95
C LEU A 41 -1.64 -7.24 -4.27
N THR A 42 -2.35 -8.38 -4.31
CA THR A 42 -3.14 -8.78 -5.49
C THR A 42 -4.21 -7.75 -5.85
N ASN A 43 -4.98 -7.25 -4.88
CA ASN A 43 -5.99 -6.22 -5.13
C ASN A 43 -5.33 -4.87 -5.49
N LEU A 44 -4.23 -4.51 -4.83
CA LEU A 44 -3.52 -3.26 -5.10
C LEU A 44 -3.02 -3.20 -6.55
N VAL A 45 -2.56 -4.32 -7.11
CA VAL A 45 -2.17 -4.40 -8.53
C VAL A 45 -3.34 -4.09 -9.46
N VAL A 46 -4.54 -4.59 -9.14
CA VAL A 46 -5.75 -4.35 -9.94
C VAL A 46 -6.15 -2.88 -9.89
N GLU A 47 -6.20 -2.30 -8.70
CA GLU A 47 -6.55 -0.88 -8.51
C GLU A 47 -5.54 0.02 -9.22
N LEU A 48 -4.23 -0.19 -8.98
CA LEU A 48 -3.17 0.62 -9.59
C LEU A 48 -3.20 0.55 -11.12
N HIS A 49 -3.38 -0.64 -11.70
CA HIS A 49 -3.54 -0.78 -13.14
C HIS A 49 -4.79 -0.04 -13.65
N GLY A 50 -5.90 -0.06 -12.89
CA GLY A 50 -7.10 0.72 -13.20
C GLY A 50 -6.85 2.23 -13.29
N PHE A 51 -5.88 2.73 -12.51
CA PHE A 51 -5.39 4.11 -12.58
C PHE A 51 -4.29 4.35 -13.63
N GLY A 52 -3.98 3.35 -14.46
CA GLY A 52 -2.96 3.45 -15.51
C GLY A 52 -1.52 3.32 -15.03
N VAL A 53 -1.31 2.86 -13.79
CA VAL A 53 0.04 2.59 -13.26
C VAL A 53 0.58 1.29 -13.85
N ASP A 54 1.81 1.35 -14.36
CA ASP A 54 2.50 0.20 -14.95
C ASP A 54 3.70 -0.28 -14.13
N THR A 55 4.10 0.43 -13.08
CA THR A 55 5.29 0.15 -12.28
C THR A 55 4.98 0.32 -10.80
N LEU A 56 5.26 -0.73 -10.03
CA LEU A 56 5.12 -0.75 -8.57
C LEU A 56 6.48 -0.93 -7.93
N LEU A 57 6.91 0.07 -7.16
CA LEU A 57 8.09 -0.03 -6.31
C LEU A 57 7.69 -0.41 -4.88
N LEU A 58 8.27 -1.48 -4.35
CA LEU A 58 8.05 -1.95 -3.00
C LEU A 58 9.27 -1.69 -2.12
N GLU A 59 9.05 -1.47 -0.83
CA GLU A 59 10.16 -1.44 0.13
C GLU A 59 10.78 -2.83 0.25
N ALA A 60 12.11 -2.88 0.08
CA ALA A 60 12.87 -4.11 0.17
C ALA A 60 12.83 -4.70 1.59
N ARG A 61 12.49 -5.99 1.66
CA ARG A 61 12.52 -6.82 2.88
C ARG A 61 13.65 -7.85 2.73
N SER A 62 13.53 -9.00 3.40
CA SER A 62 14.39 -10.16 3.13
C SER A 62 14.20 -10.66 1.68
N ALA A 63 15.24 -11.23 1.10
CA ALA A 63 15.21 -11.76 -0.27
C ALA A 63 14.07 -12.78 -0.51
N ASN A 64 13.76 -13.62 0.48
CA ASN A 64 12.66 -14.58 0.37
C ASN A 64 11.30 -13.89 0.29
N LEU A 65 11.10 -12.84 1.10
CA LEU A 65 9.85 -12.08 1.12
C LEU A 65 9.68 -11.25 -0.16
N ASN A 66 10.75 -10.63 -0.65
CA ASN A 66 10.72 -9.91 -1.94
C ASN A 66 10.34 -10.85 -3.09
N ARG A 67 10.91 -12.07 -3.13
CA ARG A 67 10.53 -13.08 -4.13
C ARG A 67 9.06 -13.49 -4.04
N ARG A 68 8.48 -13.54 -2.85
CA ARG A 68 7.05 -13.82 -2.67
C ARG A 68 6.16 -12.68 -3.16
N ASP A 69 6.56 -11.44 -2.91
CA ASP A 69 5.86 -10.26 -3.42
C ASP A 69 5.89 -10.25 -4.97
N VAL A 70 7.06 -10.50 -5.58
CA VAL A 70 7.19 -10.64 -7.06
C VAL A 70 6.27 -11.73 -7.62
N ARG A 71 6.22 -12.92 -6.98
CA ARG A 71 5.33 -14.01 -7.39
C ARG A 71 3.86 -13.60 -7.31
N THR A 72 3.49 -12.88 -6.26
CA THR A 72 2.11 -12.41 -6.04
C THR A 72 1.69 -11.42 -7.14
N VAL A 73 2.53 -10.41 -7.42
CA VAL A 73 2.24 -9.43 -8.48
C VAL A 73 2.22 -10.10 -9.85
N THR A 74 3.16 -11.02 -10.11
CA THR A 74 3.19 -11.77 -11.38
C THR A 74 1.91 -12.56 -11.59
N ALA A 75 1.44 -13.28 -10.56
CA ALA A 75 0.19 -14.02 -10.62
C ALA A 75 -1.03 -13.09 -10.78
N ALA A 76 -1.07 -11.95 -10.08
CA ALA A 76 -2.15 -10.97 -10.23
C ALA A 76 -2.20 -10.42 -11.67
N ARG A 77 -1.05 -10.02 -12.22
CA ARG A 77 -0.93 -9.55 -13.61
C ARG A 77 -1.41 -10.59 -14.62
N GLN A 78 -1.05 -11.86 -14.43
CA GLN A 78 -1.40 -12.93 -15.36
C GLN A 78 -2.89 -13.32 -15.32
N ASN A 79 -3.50 -13.29 -14.14
CA ASN A 79 -4.84 -13.84 -13.94
C ASN A 79 -5.95 -12.78 -13.86
N LEU A 80 -5.61 -11.53 -13.52
CA LEU A 80 -6.61 -10.49 -13.22
C LEU A 80 -6.53 -9.27 -14.12
N LEU A 81 -5.40 -9.02 -14.78
CA LEU A 81 -5.25 -7.90 -15.71
C LEU A 81 -5.53 -8.33 -17.16
N PRO A 82 -5.89 -7.39 -18.06
CA PRO A 82 -6.08 -7.69 -19.47
C PRO A 82 -4.87 -8.38 -20.11
N ALA A 83 -5.12 -9.17 -21.15
CA ALA A 83 -4.05 -9.82 -21.90
C ALA A 83 -3.00 -8.79 -22.36
N ARG A 84 -1.72 -9.09 -22.11
CA ARG A 84 -0.57 -8.22 -22.41
C ARG A 84 -0.47 -6.93 -21.57
N ALA A 85 -1.21 -6.81 -20.47
CA ALA A 85 -1.02 -5.73 -19.51
C ALA A 85 0.45 -5.64 -19.05
N ARG A 86 0.98 -4.42 -19.06
CA ARG A 86 2.30 -4.10 -18.52
C ARG A 86 2.12 -3.73 -17.05
N PHE A 87 2.76 -4.48 -16.18
CA PHE A 87 2.82 -4.18 -14.75
C PHE A 87 4.13 -4.75 -14.20
N HIS A 88 5.08 -3.88 -13.92
CA HIS A 88 6.39 -4.21 -13.39
C HIS A 88 6.40 -4.06 -11.88
N VAL A 89 7.20 -4.88 -11.21
CA VAL A 89 7.42 -4.77 -9.77
C VAL A 89 8.91 -4.81 -9.49
N ASP A 90 9.38 -3.88 -8.68
CA ASP A 90 10.76 -3.85 -8.20
C ASP A 90 10.80 -3.54 -6.70
N HIS A 91 11.95 -3.74 -6.07
CA HIS A 91 12.18 -3.47 -4.66
C HIS A 91 13.34 -2.50 -4.48
N CYS A 92 13.14 -1.49 -3.64
CA CYS A 92 14.18 -0.54 -3.28
C CYS A 92 14.26 -0.38 -1.75
N SER A 93 15.44 -0.01 -1.25
CA SER A 93 15.59 0.36 0.15
C SER A 93 14.82 1.66 0.42
N GLY A 94 14.08 1.72 1.54
CA GLY A 94 13.41 2.94 1.97
C GLY A 94 14.36 4.12 2.21
N ALA A 95 15.66 3.87 2.40
CA ALA A 95 16.69 4.90 2.48
C ALA A 95 17.01 5.57 1.13
N VAL A 96 16.71 4.89 0.01
CA VAL A 96 17.02 5.34 -1.35
C VAL A 96 15.81 6.00 -2.01
N GLU A 97 14.60 5.52 -1.73
CA GLU A 97 13.35 6.11 -2.23
C GLU A 97 12.48 6.65 -1.08
N PRO A 98 12.53 7.97 -0.79
CA PRO A 98 11.75 8.58 0.29
C PRO A 98 10.23 8.42 0.16
N LEU A 99 9.68 8.23 -1.05
CA LEU A 99 8.25 8.04 -1.24
C LEU A 99 7.74 6.71 -0.67
N LEU A 100 8.62 5.71 -0.49
CA LEU A 100 8.26 4.47 0.21
C LEU A 100 7.86 4.74 1.67
N TRP A 101 8.54 5.69 2.32
CA TRP A 101 8.19 6.11 3.67
C TRP A 101 6.84 6.82 3.71
N ALA A 102 6.55 7.66 2.70
CA ALA A 102 5.25 8.33 2.57
C ALA A 102 4.12 7.31 2.46
N ALA A 103 4.26 6.30 1.58
CA ALA A 103 3.28 5.23 1.43
C ALA A 103 3.04 4.47 2.75
N ASN A 104 4.11 4.14 3.49
CA ASN A 104 4.00 3.46 4.79
C ASN A 104 3.32 4.34 5.85
N ALA A 105 3.64 5.63 5.90
CA ALA A 105 2.99 6.58 6.81
C ALA A 105 1.49 6.67 6.56
N ILE A 106 1.07 6.71 5.29
CA ILE A 106 -0.34 6.77 4.89
C ILE A 106 -1.07 5.49 5.25
N ALA A 107 -0.47 4.32 5.01
CA ALA A 107 -1.02 3.04 5.46
C ALA A 107 -1.22 3.02 6.99
N GLY A 108 -0.25 3.56 7.75
CA GLY A 108 -0.34 3.73 9.19
C GLY A 108 -1.48 4.67 9.63
N ILE A 109 -1.67 5.78 8.94
CA ILE A 109 -2.79 6.72 9.17
C ILE A 109 -4.14 6.05 8.90
N CYS A 110 -4.27 5.31 7.80
CA CYS A 110 -5.50 4.58 7.47
C CYS A 110 -5.83 3.51 8.53
N ARG A 111 -4.81 2.77 8.98
CA ARG A 111 -4.96 1.83 10.10
C ARG A 111 -5.40 2.53 11.39
N ALA A 112 -4.81 3.69 11.71
CA ALA A 112 -5.17 4.44 12.92
C ALA A 112 -6.63 4.95 12.87
N ALA A 113 -7.08 5.41 11.71
CA ALA A 113 -8.47 5.82 11.50
C ALA A 113 -9.45 4.68 11.80
N ARG A 114 -9.17 3.46 11.32
CA ARG A 114 -9.97 2.26 11.63
C ARG A 114 -9.95 1.85 13.11
N LEU A 115 -8.98 2.31 13.88
CA LEU A 115 -8.91 2.14 15.33
C LEU A 115 -9.52 3.33 16.09
N GLY A 116 -10.35 4.15 15.43
CA GLY A 116 -11.05 5.30 16.01
C GLY A 116 -10.22 6.58 16.08
N ARG A 117 -9.07 6.65 15.42
CA ARG A 117 -8.17 7.83 15.41
C ARG A 117 -8.14 8.46 14.02
N SER A 118 -9.27 9.02 13.57
CA SER A 118 -9.46 9.52 12.20
C SER A 118 -8.78 10.85 11.90
N LYS A 119 -8.45 11.65 12.92
CA LYS A 119 -7.94 13.04 12.77
C LYS A 119 -6.97 13.25 11.60
N TYR A 120 -5.96 12.40 11.44
CA TYR A 120 -4.97 12.54 10.37
C TYR A 120 -5.43 12.01 9.02
N ARG A 121 -6.33 11.03 8.99
CA ARG A 121 -6.99 10.57 7.76
C ARG A 121 -7.91 11.66 7.21
N ASP A 122 -8.67 12.30 8.09
CA ASP A 122 -9.60 13.39 7.73
C ASP A 122 -8.85 14.57 7.10
N MET A 123 -7.61 14.83 7.53
CA MET A 123 -6.74 15.85 6.92
C MET A 123 -6.23 15.49 5.52
N LEU A 124 -6.13 14.20 5.19
CA LEU A 124 -5.78 13.75 3.84
C LEU A 124 -7.00 13.77 2.90
N ALA A 125 -8.21 13.77 3.47
CA ALA A 125 -9.49 13.88 2.77
C ALA A 125 -9.55 12.98 1.52
N ASP A 126 -9.98 13.54 0.39
CA ASP A 126 -10.23 12.84 -0.87
C ASP A 126 -8.95 12.41 -1.60
N ARG A 127 -7.76 12.70 -1.06
CA ARG A 127 -6.49 12.21 -1.63
C ARG A 127 -6.23 10.74 -1.35
N VAL A 128 -6.96 10.13 -0.41
CA VAL A 128 -6.80 8.72 -0.06
C VAL A 128 -8.00 7.93 -0.56
N TYR A 129 -7.73 7.04 -1.51
CA TYR A 129 -8.65 6.01 -1.97
C TYR A 129 -8.32 4.69 -1.29
N ASP A 130 -9.17 4.28 -0.36
CA ASP A 130 -9.02 3.03 0.37
C ASP A 130 -9.97 1.94 -0.14
N VAL A 131 -9.41 0.75 -0.37
CA VAL A 131 -10.16 -0.45 -0.75
C VAL A 131 -10.08 -1.45 0.39
N GLU A 132 -11.24 -1.81 0.93
CA GLU A 132 -11.34 -2.77 2.00
C GLU A 132 -11.54 -4.17 1.45
N ILE A 133 -10.78 -5.13 1.95
CA ILE A 133 -10.92 -6.53 1.55
C ILE A 133 -11.03 -7.43 2.79
N ASP A 134 -11.92 -8.40 2.71
CA ASP A 134 -11.94 -9.51 3.66
C ASP A 134 -10.78 -10.46 3.33
N THR A 135 -9.88 -10.63 4.30
CA THR A 135 -8.76 -11.55 4.09
C THR A 135 -9.17 -13.01 4.25
N GLY A 136 -10.36 -13.32 4.76
CA GLY A 136 -10.86 -14.68 4.98
C GLY A 136 -9.86 -15.57 5.71
N CYS A 137 -9.07 -14.95 6.59
CA CYS A 137 -7.98 -15.56 7.34
C CYS A 137 -8.42 -15.92 8.75
#